data_AF-A0A7L5BTQ2-F1
#
_entry.id   AF-A0A7L5BTQ2-F1
#
_cell.length_a   1.000
_cell.length_b   1.000
_cell.length_c   1.000
_cell.angle_alpha   90.00
_cell.angle_beta   90.00
_cell.angle_gamma   90.00
#
_symmetry.space_group_name_H-M   'P 1'
#
loop_
_entity.id
_entity.type
_entity.pdbx_description
1 polymer ?
#
loop_
_entity_poly.entity_id
_entity_poly.type
_entity_poly.pdbx_seq_one_letter_code
_entity_poly.pdbx_strand_id
1 'polypeptide(L)'
;MMLSPALPVKDALRSLRTGLAAGREVIRPLRSLVPPPVGGLVDDFMHRIDRIGLRVEHETSRAVHSMLDHSTPQERNTWTLARMATDPAGPTAFAERLYFGLEIAFERLSLPSELLSEMLAARAFDRTLRSTPPPGDSFDLAAALLIEADAGMFAPPPPFAVRASAADRRLALFAVMLWLLVDPDDDPDEQALLDICIDAAAALGRQIAELPDDRAAIRRLLSEYARLI
;
A
#
# COMPACT_ATOMS: atom_id res chain seq x y z
N MET A 1 -0.66 11.61 -19.91
CA MET A 1 0.06 11.56 -18.62
C MET A 1 0.98 10.35 -18.68
N MET A 2 2.30 10.54 -18.60
CA MET A 2 3.26 9.41 -18.59
C MET A 2 3.51 9.01 -17.13
N LEU A 3 3.21 7.76 -16.79
CA LEU A 3 3.55 7.18 -15.48
C LEU A 3 5.07 7.16 -15.32
N SER A 4 5.56 7.39 -14.09
CA SER A 4 7.00 7.34 -13.82
C SER A 4 7.58 5.97 -14.21
N PRO A 5 8.65 5.92 -15.01
CA PRO A 5 9.31 4.67 -15.39
C PRO A 5 9.96 3.94 -14.20
N ALA A 6 10.04 4.59 -13.04
CA ALA A 6 10.58 4.02 -11.82
C ALA A 6 9.62 3.01 -11.14
N LEU A 7 8.29 3.18 -11.28
CA LEU A 7 7.31 2.34 -10.57
C LEU A 7 7.42 0.84 -10.90
N PRO A 8 7.53 0.42 -12.18
CA PRO A 8 7.70 -1.00 -12.51
C PRO A 8 8.97 -1.61 -11.93
N VAL A 9 10.05 -0.82 -11.84
CA VAL A 9 11.32 -1.27 -11.28
C VAL A 9 11.21 -1.43 -9.76
N LYS A 10 10.58 -0.47 -9.06
CA LYS A 10 10.29 -0.58 -7.62
C LYS A 10 9.46 -1.84 -7.31
N ASP A 11 8.38 -2.06 -8.05
CA ASP A 11 7.50 -3.22 -7.85
C ASP A 11 8.23 -4.54 -8.07
N ALA A 12 9.06 -4.64 -9.11
CA ALA A 12 9.86 -5.84 -9.38
C ALA A 12 10.85 -6.13 -8.25
N LEU A 13 11.58 -5.11 -7.78
CA LEU A 13 12.56 -5.27 -6.69
C LEU A 13 11.88 -5.62 -5.35
N ARG A 14 10.73 -5.01 -5.06
CA ARG A 14 9.92 -5.34 -3.87
C ARG A 14 9.37 -6.77 -3.92
N SER A 15 8.90 -7.21 -5.08
CA SER A 15 8.41 -8.57 -5.29
C SER A 15 9.52 -9.60 -5.06
N LEU A 16 10.73 -9.32 -5.56
CA LEU A 16 11.92 -10.13 -5.31
C LEU A 16 12.26 -10.19 -3.81
N ARG A 17 12.32 -9.05 -3.13
CA ARG A 17 12.57 -8.97 -1.69
C ARG A 17 11.58 -9.81 -0.89
N THR A 18 10.30 -9.70 -1.22
CA THR A 18 9.24 -10.41 -0.50
C THR A 18 9.27 -11.91 -0.79
N GLY A 19 9.56 -12.31 -2.02
CA GLY A 19 9.78 -13.72 -2.37
C GLY A 19 10.96 -14.33 -1.61
N LEU A 20 12.06 -13.59 -1.45
CA LEU A 20 13.22 -14.01 -0.65
C LEU A 20 12.86 -14.14 0.83
N ALA A 21 12.12 -13.19 1.39
CA ALA A 21 11.66 -13.23 2.78
C ALA A 21 10.70 -14.41 3.04
N ALA A 22 9.75 -14.66 2.13
CA ALA A 22 8.85 -15.81 2.23
C ALA A 22 9.61 -17.13 2.14
N GLY A 23 10.56 -17.26 1.21
CA GLY A 23 11.42 -18.43 1.10
C GLY A 23 12.25 -18.67 2.38
N ARG A 24 12.74 -17.61 3.01
CA ARG A 24 13.46 -17.66 4.29
C ARG A 24 12.58 -18.24 5.40
N GLU A 25 11.34 -17.75 5.55
CA GLU A 25 10.43 -18.23 6.60
C GLU A 25 9.99 -19.68 6.40
N VAL A 26 9.91 -20.18 5.16
CA VAL A 26 9.64 -21.60 4.88
C VAL A 26 10.81 -22.51 5.27
N ILE A 27 12.05 -22.03 5.10
CA ILE A 27 13.26 -22.84 5.33
C ILE A 27 13.68 -22.79 6.80
N ARG A 28 13.36 -21.70 7.51
CA ARG A 28 13.73 -21.47 8.91
C ARG A 28 13.37 -22.64 9.85
N PRO A 29 12.19 -23.28 9.78
CA PRO A 29 11.86 -24.44 10.62
C PRO A 29 12.69 -25.69 10.29
N LEU A 30 13.06 -25.88 9.01
CA LEU A 30 13.84 -27.04 8.56
C LEU A 30 15.25 -27.07 9.16
N ARG A 31 15.79 -25.90 9.53
CA ARG A 31 17.07 -25.78 10.23
C ARG A 31 17.14 -26.61 11.52
N SER A 32 16.04 -26.68 12.26
CA SER A 32 15.97 -27.43 13.53
C SER A 32 15.81 -28.94 13.34
N LEU A 33 15.45 -29.38 12.12
CA LEU A 33 15.09 -30.76 11.81
C LEU A 33 16.19 -31.52 11.07
N VAL A 34 17.26 -30.83 10.63
CA VAL A 34 18.28 -31.42 9.76
C VAL A 34 19.59 -31.62 10.55
N PRO A 35 20.06 -32.86 10.74
CA PRO A 35 21.31 -33.13 11.43
C PRO A 35 22.55 -32.69 10.61
N PRO A 36 23.71 -32.48 11.25
CA PRO A 36 24.97 -32.22 10.56
C PRO A 36 25.33 -33.39 9.63
N PRO A 37 25.94 -33.16 8.45
CA PRO A 37 26.50 -31.91 7.92
C PRO A 37 25.51 -31.05 7.10
N VAL A 38 24.29 -31.54 6.85
CA VAL A 38 23.34 -30.89 5.95
C VAL A 38 22.80 -29.59 6.54
N GLY A 39 22.70 -29.47 7.88
CA GLY A 39 22.38 -28.22 8.55
C GLY A 39 23.33 -27.07 8.21
N GLY A 40 24.61 -27.35 7.95
CA GLY A 40 25.58 -26.34 7.50
C GLY A 40 25.31 -25.81 6.09
N LEU A 41 24.76 -26.65 5.20
CA LEU A 41 24.34 -26.22 3.86
C LEU A 41 23.08 -25.35 3.91
N VAL A 42 22.16 -25.64 4.83
CA VAL A 42 20.96 -24.81 5.06
C VAL A 42 21.36 -23.43 5.59
N ASP A 43 22.32 -23.36 6.52
CA ASP A 43 22.83 -22.09 7.04
C ASP A 43 23.56 -21.27 5.96
N ASP A 44 24.40 -21.89 5.15
CA ASP A 44 25.07 -21.25 4.01
C ASP A 44 24.08 -20.72 2.97
N PHE A 45 23.01 -21.47 2.71
CA PHE A 45 21.95 -21.07 1.80
C PHE A 45 21.16 -19.87 2.35
N MET A 46 20.81 -19.89 3.62
CA MET A 46 20.13 -18.77 4.31
C MET A 46 20.99 -17.51 4.31
N HIS A 47 22.30 -17.61 4.58
CA HIS A 47 23.22 -16.48 4.49
C HIS A 47 23.36 -15.91 3.08
N ARG A 48 23.23 -16.75 2.04
CA ARG A 48 23.20 -16.27 0.64
C ARG A 48 21.91 -15.52 0.34
N ILE A 49 20.76 -16.03 0.81
CA ILE A 49 19.47 -15.32 0.69
C ILE A 49 19.56 -13.94 1.36
N ASP A 50 20.09 -13.87 2.58
CA ASP A 50 20.23 -12.61 3.32
C ASP A 50 21.13 -11.61 2.59
N ARG A 51 22.25 -12.07 2.04
CA ARG A 51 23.17 -11.22 1.28
C ARG A 51 22.55 -10.69 -0.02
N ILE A 52 21.70 -11.49 -0.67
CA ILE A 52 20.96 -11.07 -1.86
C ILE A 52 19.88 -10.05 -1.45
N GLY A 53 19.13 -10.32 -0.38
CA GLY A 53 18.11 -9.39 0.15
C GLY A 53 18.70 -8.02 0.48
N LEU A 54 19.84 -7.98 1.19
CA LEU A 54 20.54 -6.74 1.53
C LEU A 54 21.08 -5.99 0.30
N ARG A 55 21.55 -6.70 -0.73
CA ARG A 55 21.94 -6.07 -2.00
C ARG A 55 20.76 -5.45 -2.72
N VAL A 56 19.65 -6.18 -2.81
CA VAL A 56 18.41 -5.67 -3.40
C VAL A 56 17.98 -4.41 -2.66
N GLU A 57 18.01 -4.41 -1.32
CA GLU A 57 17.68 -3.25 -0.49
C GLU A 57 18.58 -2.03 -0.78
N HIS A 58 19.90 -2.22 -0.83
CA HIS A 58 20.84 -1.16 -1.17
C HIS A 58 20.67 -0.62 -2.60
N GLU A 59 20.39 -1.49 -3.56
CA GLU A 59 20.15 -1.08 -4.95
C GLU A 59 18.80 -0.38 -5.10
N THR A 60 17.74 -0.84 -4.41
CA THR A 60 16.48 -0.10 -4.33
C THR A 60 16.67 1.27 -3.72
N SER A 61 17.32 1.37 -2.55
CA SER A 61 17.51 2.64 -1.86
C SER A 61 18.29 3.65 -2.73
N ARG A 62 19.34 3.19 -3.43
CA ARG A 62 20.11 4.03 -4.36
C ARG A 62 19.33 4.42 -5.62
N ALA A 63 18.62 3.48 -6.24
CA ALA A 63 17.80 3.76 -7.42
C ALA A 63 16.66 4.73 -7.08
N VAL A 64 15.98 4.50 -5.96
CA VAL A 64 14.90 5.33 -5.41
C VAL A 64 15.41 6.74 -5.08
N HIS A 65 16.54 6.89 -4.39
CA HIS A 65 17.12 8.22 -4.16
C HIS A 65 17.56 8.91 -5.45
N SER A 66 18.17 8.19 -6.40
CA SER A 66 18.60 8.80 -7.66
C SER A 66 17.45 9.23 -8.58
N MET A 67 16.26 8.64 -8.42
CA MET A 67 15.09 8.89 -9.28
C MET A 67 14.04 9.79 -8.62
N LEU A 68 14.03 9.94 -7.29
CA LEU A 68 12.99 10.68 -6.53
C LEU A 68 13.50 11.95 -5.84
N ASP A 69 14.76 12.33 -6.01
CA ASP A 69 15.35 13.56 -5.42
C ASP A 69 14.79 14.87 -6.04
N HIS A 70 13.55 14.87 -6.52
CA HIS A 70 12.83 16.06 -6.98
C HIS A 70 11.70 16.46 -6.03
N SER A 71 11.43 15.69 -4.98
CA SER A 71 10.43 16.02 -3.97
C SER A 71 11.08 16.02 -2.59
N THR A 72 11.25 17.21 -2.02
CA THR A 72 11.74 17.35 -0.65
C THR A 72 10.76 16.64 0.31
N PRO A 73 11.23 16.10 1.46
CA PRO A 73 10.36 15.48 2.47
C PRO A 73 9.17 16.35 2.87
N GLN A 74 9.32 17.67 2.77
CA GLN A 74 8.30 18.67 3.10
C GLN A 74 7.16 18.76 2.08
N GLU A 75 7.38 18.39 0.81
CA GLU A 75 6.31 18.30 -0.19
C GLU A 75 5.45 17.03 -0.03
N ARG A 76 5.92 16.02 0.73
CA ARG A 76 5.14 14.80 0.99
C ARG A 76 3.94 15.03 1.91
N ASN A 77 4.04 16.03 2.80
CA ASN A 77 3.07 16.30 3.88
C ASN A 77 1.75 16.98 3.44
N THR A 78 1.54 17.19 2.14
CA THR A 78 0.42 18.03 1.65
C THR A 78 -0.35 17.36 0.50
N TRP A 79 -0.20 16.05 0.33
CA TRP A 79 -0.89 15.30 -0.72
C TRP A 79 -2.23 14.73 -0.21
N THR A 80 -3.28 15.51 -0.41
CA THR A 80 -4.67 15.04 -0.34
C THR A 80 -5.10 14.43 -1.67
N LEU A 81 -6.15 13.62 -1.64
CA LEU A 81 -6.71 13.01 -2.85
C LEU A 81 -7.19 14.07 -3.86
N ALA A 82 -7.72 15.19 -3.37
CA ALA A 82 -8.12 16.34 -4.17
C ALA A 82 -6.92 16.93 -4.95
N ARG A 83 -5.79 17.14 -4.26
CA ARG A 83 -4.57 17.64 -4.90
C ARG A 83 -4.04 16.65 -5.94
N MET A 84 -3.94 15.36 -5.58
CA MET A 84 -3.50 14.31 -6.50
C MET A 84 -4.37 14.26 -7.77
N ALA A 85 -5.68 14.49 -7.66
CA ALA A 85 -6.58 14.47 -8.82
C ALA A 85 -6.31 15.61 -9.83
N THR A 86 -5.67 16.70 -9.40
CA THR A 86 -5.40 17.88 -10.24
C THR A 86 -3.94 17.97 -10.73
N ASP A 87 -3.03 17.22 -10.11
CA ASP A 87 -1.60 17.34 -10.34
C ASP A 87 -1.09 16.35 -11.42
N PRO A 88 -0.21 16.78 -12.35
CA PRO A 88 0.47 15.92 -13.32
C PRO A 88 1.21 14.69 -12.75
N ALA A 89 1.66 14.75 -11.50
CA ALA A 89 2.33 13.67 -10.77
C ALA A 89 1.38 12.87 -9.85
N GLY A 90 0.10 13.26 -9.78
CA GLY A 90 -0.92 12.72 -8.90
C GLY A 90 -1.01 11.19 -8.81
N PRO A 91 -1.07 10.43 -9.93
CA PRO A 91 -1.11 8.98 -9.90
C PRO A 91 0.11 8.34 -9.22
N THR A 92 1.29 8.95 -9.38
CA THR A 92 2.52 8.47 -8.74
C THR A 92 2.49 8.77 -7.25
N ALA A 93 2.11 10.00 -6.86
CA ALA A 93 1.96 10.39 -5.46
C ALA A 93 0.91 9.54 -4.74
N PHE A 94 -0.22 9.24 -5.40
CA PHE A 94 -1.25 8.33 -4.90
C PHE A 94 -0.70 6.94 -4.61
N ALA A 95 0.02 6.35 -5.56
CA ALA A 95 0.56 5.01 -5.41
C ALA A 95 1.57 4.90 -4.25
N GLU A 96 2.45 5.89 -4.11
CA GLU A 96 3.43 5.94 -3.02
C GLU A 96 2.76 6.09 -1.66
N ARG A 97 1.76 6.98 -1.56
CA ARG A 97 0.99 7.21 -0.34
C ARG A 97 0.13 6.01 0.03
N LEU A 98 -0.52 5.39 -0.95
CA LEU A 98 -1.31 4.18 -0.73
C LEU A 98 -0.44 3.03 -0.24
N TYR A 99 0.75 2.85 -0.83
CA TYR A 99 1.72 1.84 -0.40
C TYR A 99 2.12 2.05 1.07
N PHE A 100 2.55 3.27 1.42
CA PHE A 100 2.97 3.60 2.78
C PHE A 100 1.82 3.43 3.79
N GLY A 101 0.65 3.97 3.49
CA GLY A 101 -0.52 3.88 4.37
C GLY A 101 -0.97 2.44 4.60
N LEU A 102 -0.93 1.59 3.57
CA LEU A 102 -1.32 0.18 3.69
C LEU A 102 -0.32 -0.64 4.49
N GLU A 103 0.98 -0.36 4.37
CA GLU A 103 2.01 -1.04 5.17
C GLU A 103 1.73 -0.85 6.67
N ILE A 104 1.45 0.39 7.08
CA ILE A 104 1.09 0.75 8.45
C ILE A 104 -0.28 0.18 8.85
N ALA A 105 -1.29 0.29 7.98
CA ALA A 105 -2.63 -0.19 8.28
C ALA A 105 -2.67 -1.70 8.49
N PHE A 106 -1.99 -2.49 7.65
CA PHE A 106 -1.92 -3.94 7.84
C PHE A 106 -1.20 -4.31 9.14
N GLU A 107 -0.10 -3.64 9.48
CA GLU A 107 0.62 -3.88 10.73
C GLU A 107 -0.24 -3.55 11.95
N ARG A 108 -0.82 -2.34 12.01
CA ARG A 108 -1.60 -1.86 13.15
C ARG A 108 -2.89 -2.66 13.37
N LEU A 109 -3.53 -3.10 12.30
CA LEU A 109 -4.72 -3.96 12.36
C LEU A 109 -4.37 -5.44 12.61
N SER A 110 -3.07 -5.79 12.73
CA SER A 110 -2.59 -7.17 12.87
C SER A 110 -3.09 -8.09 11.75
N LEU A 111 -3.17 -7.55 10.53
CA LEU A 111 -3.63 -8.26 9.34
C LEU A 111 -2.44 -8.86 8.55
N PRO A 112 -2.68 -9.92 7.76
CA PRO A 112 -1.64 -10.44 6.88
C PRO A 112 -1.19 -9.37 5.88
N SER A 113 0.13 -9.16 5.78
CA SER A 113 0.71 -8.21 4.82
C SER A 113 0.45 -8.66 3.38
N GLU A 114 0.00 -7.74 2.53
CA GLU A 114 -0.08 -7.93 1.09
C GLU A 114 0.77 -6.93 0.33
N LEU A 115 1.28 -7.37 -0.82
CA LEU A 115 2.08 -6.52 -1.69
C LEU A 115 1.16 -5.69 -2.59
N LEU A 116 1.14 -4.38 -2.36
CA LEU A 116 0.60 -3.43 -3.32
C LEU A 116 1.62 -3.20 -4.45
N SER A 117 1.15 -3.24 -5.70
CA SER A 117 1.93 -2.76 -6.85
C SER A 117 1.66 -1.27 -7.05
N GLU A 118 2.68 -0.43 -6.86
CA GLU A 118 2.56 1.02 -7.07
C GLU A 118 2.20 1.34 -8.53
N MET A 119 2.72 0.56 -9.50
CA MET A 119 2.35 0.72 -10.91
C MET A 119 0.85 0.45 -11.14
N LEU A 120 0.31 -0.63 -10.57
CA LEU A 120 -1.10 -0.98 -10.72
C LEU A 120 -2.00 0.02 -9.97
N ALA A 121 -1.61 0.47 -8.78
CA ALA A 121 -2.28 1.52 -8.04
C ALA A 121 -2.33 2.85 -8.83
N ALA A 122 -1.20 3.28 -9.41
CA ALA A 122 -1.15 4.50 -10.22
C ALA A 122 -2.01 4.39 -11.49
N ARG A 123 -2.03 3.22 -12.14
CA ARG A 123 -2.89 2.96 -13.31
C ARG A 123 -4.37 2.94 -12.96
N ALA A 124 -4.72 2.33 -11.84
CA ALA A 124 -6.09 2.34 -11.33
C ALA A 124 -6.51 3.80 -11.08
N PHE A 125 -5.69 4.58 -10.37
CA PHE A 125 -5.94 6.01 -10.14
C PHE A 125 -6.18 6.81 -11.43
N ASP A 126 -5.29 6.73 -12.42
CA ASP A 126 -5.47 7.42 -13.72
C ASP A 126 -6.73 6.95 -14.45
N ARG A 127 -7.09 5.67 -14.36
CA ARG A 127 -8.32 5.13 -14.96
C ARG A 127 -9.57 5.65 -14.25
N THR A 128 -9.60 5.61 -12.93
CA THR A 128 -10.71 6.09 -12.11
C THR A 128 -10.93 7.59 -12.29
N LEU A 129 -9.84 8.36 -12.40
CA LEU A 129 -9.89 9.80 -12.62
C LEU A 129 -10.53 10.15 -13.98
N ARG A 130 -10.20 9.40 -15.03
CA ARG A 130 -10.79 9.59 -16.37
C ARG A 130 -12.25 9.17 -16.48
N SER A 131 -12.70 8.24 -15.64
CA SER A 131 -14.08 7.77 -15.62
C SER A 131 -14.98 8.56 -14.66
N THR A 132 -14.40 9.43 -13.83
CA THR A 132 -15.13 10.28 -12.87
C THR A 132 -15.33 11.67 -13.47
N PRO A 133 -16.58 12.13 -13.67
CA PRO A 133 -16.85 13.40 -14.33
C PRO A 133 -16.36 14.60 -13.48
N PRO A 134 -15.69 15.61 -14.08
CA PRO A 134 -15.31 16.83 -13.36
C PRO A 134 -16.52 17.75 -13.10
N PRO A 135 -16.49 18.57 -12.02
CA PRO A 135 -15.46 18.64 -10.98
C PRO A 135 -15.58 17.45 -10.02
N GLY A 136 -14.51 16.65 -9.92
CA GLY A 136 -14.57 15.37 -9.21
C GLY A 136 -14.67 15.58 -7.70
N ASP A 137 -15.77 15.14 -7.11
CA ASP A 137 -15.91 14.98 -5.66
C ASP A 137 -14.84 13.97 -5.19
N SER A 138 -13.89 14.40 -4.35
CA SER A 138 -12.81 13.52 -3.88
C SER A 138 -13.35 12.30 -3.14
N PHE A 139 -14.50 12.41 -2.45
CA PHE A 139 -15.16 11.27 -1.81
C PHE A 139 -15.65 10.26 -2.85
N ASP A 140 -16.13 10.74 -4.00
CA ASP A 140 -16.60 9.88 -5.08
C ASP A 140 -15.44 9.18 -5.79
N LEU A 141 -14.30 9.86 -5.95
CA LEU A 141 -13.05 9.27 -6.42
C LEU A 141 -12.54 8.19 -5.46
N ALA A 142 -12.49 8.47 -4.16
CA ALA A 142 -12.09 7.50 -3.14
C ALA A 142 -12.99 6.26 -3.11
N ALA A 143 -14.30 6.45 -3.21
CA ALA A 143 -15.26 5.35 -3.29
C ALA A 143 -15.04 4.48 -4.53
N ALA A 144 -14.79 5.09 -5.68
CA ALA A 144 -14.50 4.35 -6.91
C ALA A 144 -13.16 3.61 -6.84
N LEU A 145 -12.13 4.20 -6.22
CA LEU A 145 -10.83 3.55 -5.99
C LEU A 145 -10.95 2.34 -5.07
N LEU A 146 -11.79 2.40 -4.02
CA LEU A 146 -12.04 1.25 -3.13
C LEU A 146 -12.64 0.07 -3.88
N ILE A 147 -13.60 0.33 -4.78
CA ILE A 147 -14.20 -0.71 -5.62
C ILE A 147 -13.16 -1.27 -6.61
N GLU A 148 -12.34 -0.41 -7.21
CA GLU A 148 -11.34 -0.82 -8.21
C GLU A 148 -10.15 -1.58 -7.58
N ALA A 149 -9.84 -1.34 -6.31
CA ALA A 149 -8.70 -1.94 -5.63
C ALA A 149 -8.78 -3.47 -5.53
N ASP A 150 -9.99 -4.01 -5.29
CA ASP A 150 -10.25 -5.45 -5.29
C ASP A 150 -10.04 -6.10 -6.67
N ALA A 151 -10.09 -5.32 -7.75
CA ALA A 151 -9.98 -5.79 -9.11
C ALA A 151 -8.55 -5.84 -9.67
N GLY A 152 -7.54 -5.29 -8.98
CA GLY A 152 -6.16 -5.46 -9.45
C GLY A 152 -5.08 -4.48 -8.99
N MET A 153 -5.13 -3.91 -7.79
CA MET A 153 -3.99 -3.11 -7.26
C MET A 153 -2.93 -3.96 -6.54
N PHE A 154 -3.31 -5.14 -6.04
CA PHE A 154 -2.41 -6.03 -5.31
C PHE A 154 -1.64 -6.96 -6.26
N ALA A 155 -0.35 -7.10 -6.00
CA ALA A 155 0.51 -8.06 -6.68
C ALA A 155 0.16 -9.49 -6.23
N PRO A 156 0.35 -10.50 -7.11
CA PRO A 156 0.19 -11.89 -6.71
C PRO A 156 1.13 -12.20 -5.54
N PRO A 157 0.63 -12.77 -4.45
CA PRO A 157 1.45 -13.02 -3.28
C PRO A 157 2.42 -14.17 -3.55
N PRO A 158 3.56 -14.20 -2.85
CA PRO A 158 4.53 -15.27 -2.99
C PRO A 158 3.90 -16.62 -2.59
N PRO A 159 4.46 -17.73 -3.12
CA PRO A 159 4.01 -19.05 -2.71
C PRO A 159 4.15 -19.18 -1.18
N PHE A 160 3.11 -19.72 -0.54
CA PHE A 160 3.03 -19.97 0.92
C PHE A 160 2.82 -18.75 1.83
N ALA A 161 2.58 -17.55 1.29
CA ALA A 161 2.17 -16.41 2.11
C ALA A 161 0.70 -16.51 2.55
N VAL A 162 0.42 -16.17 3.81
CA VAL A 162 -0.94 -15.96 4.30
C VAL A 162 -1.48 -14.69 3.65
N ARG A 163 -2.67 -14.79 3.06
CA ARG A 163 -3.31 -13.67 2.36
C ARG A 163 -4.27 -12.93 3.29
N ALA A 164 -4.38 -11.63 3.11
CA ALA A 164 -5.48 -10.88 3.68
C ALA A 164 -6.78 -11.33 2.98
N SER A 165 -7.87 -11.43 3.74
CA SER A 165 -9.18 -11.63 3.13
C SER A 165 -9.58 -10.38 2.34
N ALA A 166 -10.61 -10.48 1.49
CA ALA A 166 -11.13 -9.30 0.80
C ALA A 166 -11.65 -8.25 1.80
N ALA A 167 -12.25 -8.69 2.91
CA ALA A 167 -12.69 -7.80 3.98
C ALA A 167 -11.51 -7.08 4.65
N ASP A 168 -10.40 -7.79 4.91
CA ASP A 168 -9.19 -7.22 5.50
C ASP A 168 -8.57 -6.16 4.59
N ARG A 169 -8.45 -6.46 3.28
CA ARG A 169 -7.96 -5.49 2.29
C ARG A 169 -8.86 -4.26 2.24
N ARG A 170 -10.17 -4.46 2.17
CA ARG A 170 -11.16 -3.38 2.11
C ARG A 170 -11.11 -2.50 3.35
N LEU A 171 -10.92 -3.09 4.53
CA LEU A 171 -10.76 -2.38 5.79
C LEU A 171 -9.51 -1.49 5.79
N ALA A 172 -8.35 -2.06 5.42
CA ALA A 172 -7.09 -1.32 5.36
C ALA A 172 -7.14 -0.20 4.31
N LEU A 173 -7.68 -0.49 3.11
CA LEU A 173 -7.86 0.51 2.07
C LEU A 173 -8.82 1.63 2.50
N PHE A 174 -9.90 1.30 3.22
CA PHE A 174 -10.84 2.30 3.71
C PHE A 174 -10.16 3.28 4.66
N ALA A 175 -9.34 2.78 5.60
CA ALA A 175 -8.54 3.62 6.50
C ALA A 175 -7.62 4.57 5.72
N VAL A 176 -6.91 4.05 4.72
CA VAL A 176 -5.98 4.85 3.92
C VAL A 176 -6.72 5.87 3.04
N MET A 177 -7.87 5.50 2.45
CA MET A 177 -8.69 6.46 1.71
C MET A 177 -9.21 7.58 2.62
N LEU A 178 -9.65 7.25 3.84
CA LEU A 178 -10.08 8.23 4.82
C LEU A 178 -8.95 9.21 5.14
N TRP A 179 -7.76 8.71 5.39
CA TRP A 179 -6.55 9.52 5.59
C TRP A 179 -6.21 10.42 4.41
N LEU A 180 -6.36 9.95 3.17
CA LEU A 180 -6.13 10.76 1.97
C LEU A 180 -7.21 11.82 1.70
N LEU A 181 -8.38 11.69 2.34
CA LEU A 181 -9.51 12.62 2.20
C LEU A 181 -9.50 13.73 3.24
N VAL A 182 -8.90 13.49 4.41
CA VAL A 182 -8.78 14.50 5.46
C VAL A 182 -7.67 15.48 5.06
N ASP A 183 -7.99 16.77 5.07
CA ASP A 183 -7.01 17.83 4.86
C ASP A 183 -6.26 18.04 6.19
N PRO A 184 -4.93 17.84 6.24
CA PRO A 184 -4.18 18.13 7.45
C PRO A 184 -4.18 19.63 7.74
N ASP A 185 -5.02 20.08 8.69
CA ASP A 185 -4.98 21.46 9.19
C ASP A 185 -3.58 21.81 9.76
N ASP A 186 -2.94 22.86 9.23
CA ASP A 186 -1.77 23.63 9.75
C ASP A 186 -0.59 22.90 10.46
N ASP A 187 -0.44 21.57 10.28
CA ASP A 187 0.68 20.66 10.67
C ASP A 187 0.30 19.58 11.72
N PRO A 188 -0.61 18.62 11.41
CA PRO A 188 -0.77 17.43 12.21
C PRO A 188 0.31 16.40 11.85
N ASP A 189 0.79 15.68 12.86
CA ASP A 189 1.61 14.49 12.69
C ASP A 189 0.88 13.50 11.76
N GLU A 190 1.36 13.32 10.52
CA GLU A 190 0.72 12.48 9.50
C GLU A 190 0.50 11.05 9.99
N GLN A 191 1.42 10.54 10.81
CA GLN A 191 1.33 9.21 11.39
C GLN A 191 0.18 9.17 12.39
N ALA A 192 0.04 10.17 13.25
CA ALA A 192 -1.06 10.26 14.20
C ALA A 192 -2.42 10.38 13.49
N LEU A 193 -2.51 11.12 12.38
CA LEU A 193 -3.73 11.20 11.60
C LEU A 193 -4.08 9.86 10.93
N LEU A 194 -3.09 9.18 10.35
CA LEU A 194 -3.28 7.84 9.78
C LEU A 194 -3.72 6.84 10.85
N ASP A 195 -3.12 6.89 12.03
CA ASP A 195 -3.46 6.07 13.19
C ASP A 195 -4.92 6.27 13.60
N ILE A 196 -5.40 7.52 13.68
CA ILE A 196 -6.80 7.84 13.95
C ILE A 196 -7.72 7.27 12.86
N CYS A 197 -7.34 7.38 11.59
CA CYS A 197 -8.11 6.83 10.47
C CYS A 197 -8.18 5.30 10.52
N ILE A 198 -7.10 4.63 10.92
CA ILE A 198 -7.05 3.17 11.12
C ILE A 198 -7.97 2.77 12.27
N ASP A 199 -7.91 3.46 13.41
CA ASP A 199 -8.74 3.17 14.57
C ASP A 199 -10.23 3.41 14.27
N ALA A 200 -10.55 4.46 13.50
CA ALA A 200 -11.90 4.74 13.00
C ALA A 200 -12.39 3.63 12.06
N ALA A 201 -11.57 3.19 11.10
CA ALA A 201 -11.91 2.09 10.20
C ALA A 201 -12.14 0.78 10.99
N ALA A 202 -11.27 0.47 11.96
CA ALA A 202 -11.38 -0.72 12.81
C ALA A 202 -12.71 -0.75 13.57
N ALA A 203 -13.15 0.40 14.12
CA ALA A 203 -14.44 0.53 14.80
C ALA A 203 -15.63 0.20 13.87
N LEU A 204 -15.47 0.40 12.56
CA LEU A 204 -16.46 0.15 11.51
C LEU A 204 -16.28 -1.19 10.81
N GLY A 205 -15.34 -2.04 11.23
CA GLY A 205 -14.90 -3.19 10.46
C GLY A 205 -16.05 -4.08 9.94
N ARG A 206 -17.08 -4.33 10.76
CA ARG A 206 -18.29 -5.07 10.33
C ARG A 206 -19.09 -4.35 9.24
N GLN A 207 -19.32 -3.04 9.39
CA GLN A 207 -20.05 -2.26 8.39
C GLN A 207 -19.28 -2.15 7.08
N ILE A 208 -17.95 -2.01 7.14
CA ILE A 208 -17.09 -1.95 5.94
C ILE A 208 -17.06 -3.29 5.22
N ALA A 209 -16.95 -4.40 5.96
CA ALA A 209 -16.90 -5.75 5.40
C ALA A 209 -18.22 -6.18 4.72
N GLU A 210 -19.35 -5.73 5.25
CA GLU A 210 -20.69 -6.02 4.70
C GLU A 210 -21.14 -4.98 3.67
N LEU A 211 -20.35 -3.93 3.43
CA LEU A 211 -20.71 -2.85 2.54
C LEU A 211 -20.75 -3.38 1.10
N PRO A 212 -21.90 -3.28 0.40
CA PRO A 212 -21.96 -3.67 -1.00
C PRO A 212 -21.01 -2.80 -1.84
N ASP A 213 -20.70 -3.24 -3.06
CA ASP A 213 -19.98 -2.44 -4.07
C ASP A 213 -20.85 -1.33 -4.66
N ASP A 214 -21.54 -0.62 -3.78
CA ASP A 214 -22.34 0.56 -4.08
C ASP A 214 -21.50 1.80 -3.79
N ARG A 215 -21.07 2.44 -4.89
CA ARG A 215 -20.29 3.68 -4.88
C ARG A 215 -20.94 4.77 -4.01
N ALA A 216 -22.27 4.91 -4.05
CA ALA A 216 -22.96 5.94 -3.28
C ALA A 216 -22.93 5.66 -1.77
N ALA A 217 -23.07 4.39 -1.37
CA ALA A 217 -23.00 3.98 0.02
C ALA A 217 -21.59 4.18 0.59
N ILE A 218 -20.56 3.77 -0.15
CA ILE A 218 -19.15 3.96 0.23
C ILE A 218 -18.81 5.45 0.34
N ARG A 219 -19.21 6.25 -0.67
CA ARG A 219 -18.99 7.71 -0.66
C ARG A 219 -19.61 8.37 0.56
N ARG A 220 -20.86 8.00 0.90
CA ARG A 220 -21.55 8.53 2.09
C ARG A 220 -20.77 8.19 3.35
N LEU A 221 -20.36 6.93 3.51
CA LEU A 221 -19.61 6.49 4.68
C LEU A 221 -18.29 7.26 4.81
N LEU A 222 -17.49 7.35 3.75
CA LEU A 222 -16.25 8.14 3.74
C LEU A 222 -16.50 9.60 4.12
N SER A 223 -17.53 10.23 3.56
CA SER A 223 -17.85 11.63 3.84
C SER A 223 -18.33 11.88 5.27
N GLU A 224 -18.97 10.90 5.89
CA GLU A 224 -19.45 11.00 7.27
C GLU A 224 -18.29 10.92 8.25
N TYR A 225 -17.37 9.96 8.07
CA TYR A 225 -16.24 9.76 8.96
C TYR A 225 -15.13 10.80 8.75
N ALA A 226 -14.91 11.28 7.53
CA ALA A 226 -13.91 12.33 7.28
C ALA A 226 -14.28 13.67 7.93
N ARG A 227 -15.54 13.86 8.34
CA ARG A 227 -15.99 15.05 9.09
C ARG A 227 -15.84 14.91 10.60
N LEU A 228 -15.67 13.69 11.09
CA LEU A 228 -15.52 13.38 12.51
C LEU A 228 -14.07 13.37 12.96
N ILE A 229 -13.15 13.28 11.99
CA ILE A 229 -11.70 13.39 12.12
C ILE A 229 -11.33 14.83 11.79
#